data_AF-A0A1V5H401-F1
#
_entry.id   AF-A0A1V5H401-F1
#
_cell.length_a   1.000
_cell.length_b   1.000
_cell.length_c   1.000
_cell.angle_alpha   90.00
_cell.angle_beta   90.00
_cell.angle_gamma   90.00
#
_symmetry.space_group_name_H-M   'P 1'
#
loop_
_entity.id
_entity.type
_entity.pdbx_description
1 polymer ?
#
loop_
_entity_poly.entity_id
_entity_poly.type
_entity_poly.pdbx_seq_one_letter_code
_entity_poly.pdbx_strand_id
1 'polypeptide(L)'
;MLPAEAERPAPEFILRLPEFEGPLDLLLYLIEKNRFTLENLEVCPVIDQYLHYVEQARSLDVSLAGEFLEMASYLIWLKSCLLLPSAESGEGGEDFNPARELKEMLIAYRAIRQASLDLSARPLLMRDKFPRGSSQQERDVASLSIGALLQAVNAIRARTRKYVMDVIANRFDIQGMIERIEAILLNRRRVALNDVVKTEERMELVGAFVAALELSKRCIVRLVQRGLFSTIYLMRR
;
A
#
# COMPACT_ATOMS: atom_id res chain seq x y z
N MET A 1 43.85 -3.07 27.45
CA MET A 1 43.60 -3.59 26.09
C MET A 1 42.11 -3.91 25.99
N LEU A 2 41.33 -2.98 25.44
CA LEU A 2 39.91 -3.13 25.15
C LEU A 2 39.77 -3.46 23.66
N PRO A 3 38.97 -4.45 23.24
CA PRO A 3 38.81 -4.78 21.83
C PRO A 3 37.69 -3.97 21.16
N ALA A 4 38.04 -3.45 19.97
CA ALA A 4 37.25 -3.19 18.78
C ALA A 4 35.78 -2.78 18.95
N GLU A 5 35.53 -1.48 18.75
CA GLU A 5 34.21 -0.95 18.36
C GLU A 5 33.77 -1.59 17.04
N ALA A 6 32.65 -2.31 17.07
CA ALA A 6 32.02 -2.83 15.87
C ALA A 6 31.50 -1.67 15.02
N GLU A 7 32.02 -1.54 13.80
CA GLU A 7 31.42 -0.75 12.72
C GLU A 7 29.94 -1.11 12.61
N ARG A 8 29.06 -0.18 13.01
CA ARG A 8 27.65 -0.26 12.70
C ARG A 8 27.52 0.01 11.20
N PRO A 9 26.98 -0.91 10.38
CA PRO A 9 26.69 -0.58 8.99
C PRO A 9 25.71 0.61 9.00
N ALA A 10 26.01 1.63 8.19
CA ALA A 10 25.14 2.78 8.00
C ALA A 10 23.71 2.29 7.72
N PRO A 11 22.66 2.97 8.23
CA PRO A 11 21.30 2.56 7.92
C PRO A 11 21.14 2.58 6.40
N GLU A 12 20.98 1.40 5.83
CA GLU A 12 20.60 1.20 4.44
C GLU A 12 19.33 2.03 4.24
N PHE A 13 19.46 3.13 3.50
CA PHE A 13 18.38 4.08 3.26
C PHE A 13 17.42 3.38 2.29
N ILE A 14 16.57 2.49 2.82
CA ILE A 14 15.48 1.88 2.08
C ILE A 14 14.46 2.99 1.87
N LEU A 15 14.66 3.76 0.80
CA LEU A 15 13.72 4.76 0.34
C LEU A 15 12.51 4.01 -0.23
N ARG A 16 11.57 3.63 0.65
CA ARG A 16 10.24 3.21 0.22
C ARG A 16 9.61 4.40 -0.49
N LEU A 17 9.21 4.23 -1.76
CA LEU A 17 8.35 5.20 -2.42
C LEU A 17 7.16 5.45 -1.49
N PRO A 18 6.73 6.70 -1.25
CA PRO A 18 5.39 6.91 -0.76
C PRO A 18 4.42 6.40 -1.84
N GLU A 19 3.40 5.67 -1.41
CA GLU A 19 2.25 5.23 -2.21
C GLU A 19 1.44 6.46 -2.67
N PHE A 20 1.99 7.25 -3.59
CA PHE A 20 1.27 8.39 -4.16
C PHE A 20 0.24 7.89 -5.16
N GLU A 21 -0.97 8.43 -5.12
CA GLU A 21 -2.04 8.09 -6.07
C GLU A 21 -1.80 8.67 -7.49
N GLY A 22 -0.75 9.47 -7.67
CA GLY A 22 -0.37 10.02 -8.97
C GLY A 22 0.66 11.17 -8.87
N PRO A 23 1.04 11.78 -10.00
CA PRO A 23 2.06 12.82 -10.04
C PRO A 23 1.67 14.13 -9.34
N LEU A 24 0.37 14.49 -9.37
CA LEU A 24 -0.15 15.67 -8.67
C LEU A 24 -0.10 15.51 -7.15
N ASP A 25 -0.29 14.31 -6.63
CA ASP A 25 -0.20 14.02 -5.20
C ASP A 25 1.25 14.14 -4.70
N LEU A 26 2.20 13.61 -5.48
CA LEU A 26 3.62 13.82 -5.23
C LEU A 26 3.98 15.31 -5.23
N LEU A 27 3.50 16.09 -6.21
CA LEU A 27 3.75 17.53 -6.25
C LEU A 27 3.17 18.25 -5.02
N LEU A 28 1.93 17.95 -4.61
CA LEU A 28 1.36 18.50 -3.38
C LEU A 28 2.19 18.16 -2.15
N TYR A 29 2.63 16.90 -2.04
CA TYR A 29 3.50 16.48 -0.94
C TYR A 29 4.82 17.25 -0.91
N LEU A 30 5.47 17.46 -2.06
CA LEU A 30 6.72 18.23 -2.14
C LEU A 30 6.49 19.70 -1.76
N ILE A 31 5.36 20.29 -2.15
CA ILE A 31 4.98 21.65 -1.77
C ILE A 31 4.81 21.77 -0.25
N GLU A 32 4.07 20.84 0.36
CA GLU A 32 3.83 20.77 1.80
C GLU A 32 5.14 20.56 2.58
N LYS A 33 6.00 19.65 2.10
CA LYS A 33 7.31 19.35 2.72
C LYS A 33 8.23 20.57 2.77
N ASN A 34 8.22 21.39 1.71
CA ASN A 34 9.03 22.60 1.65
C ASN A 34 8.35 23.82 2.30
N ARG A 35 7.17 23.66 2.91
CA ARG A 35 6.34 24.72 3.49
C ARG A 35 5.98 25.84 2.51
N PHE A 36 5.90 25.52 1.23
CA PHE A 36 5.42 26.47 0.23
C PHE A 36 3.89 26.57 0.29
N THR A 37 3.37 27.78 0.08
CA THR A 37 1.93 28.02 -0.12
C THR A 37 1.63 28.01 -1.62
N LEU A 38 0.47 27.47 -2.04
CA LEU A 38 0.09 27.43 -3.46
C LEU A 38 0.03 28.83 -4.10
N GLU A 39 -0.31 29.85 -3.31
CA GLU A 39 -0.38 31.25 -3.70
C GLU A 39 1.01 31.80 -4.06
N ASN A 40 2.01 31.59 -3.19
CA ASN A 40 3.38 32.07 -3.31
C ASN A 40 4.37 30.99 -3.78
N LEU A 41 3.90 30.02 -4.55
CA LEU A 41 4.70 28.87 -4.95
C LEU A 41 5.87 29.29 -5.87
N GLU A 42 7.10 29.09 -5.38
CA GLU A 42 8.28 29.01 -6.23
C GLU A 42 8.28 27.67 -6.95
N VAL A 43 7.93 27.69 -8.24
CA VAL A 43 7.66 26.46 -9.01
C VAL A 43 8.95 25.72 -9.36
N CYS A 44 10.04 26.44 -9.64
CA CYS A 44 11.30 25.84 -10.08
C CYS A 44 11.92 24.86 -9.04
N PRO A 45 12.03 25.21 -7.74
CA PRO A 45 12.53 24.27 -6.73
C PRO A 45 11.69 23.00 -6.61
N VAL A 46 10.36 23.10 -6.76
CA VAL A 46 9.46 21.94 -6.67
C VAL A 46 9.60 21.05 -7.90
N ILE A 47 9.76 21.63 -9.10
CA ILE A 47 10.07 20.89 -10.32
C ILE A 47 11.37 20.09 -10.15
N ASP A 48 12.42 20.70 -9.62
CA ASP A 48 13.71 20.02 -9.44
C ASP A 48 13.61 18.84 -8.48
N GLN A 49 12.87 18.99 -7.39
CA GLN A 49 12.61 17.89 -6.46
C GLN A 49 11.78 16.78 -7.09
N TYR A 50 10.77 17.12 -7.90
CA TYR A 50 9.96 16.14 -8.62
C TYR A 50 10.82 15.32 -9.59
N LEU A 51 11.62 15.99 -10.42
CA LEU A 51 12.50 15.32 -11.39
C LEU A 51 13.54 14.45 -10.70
N HIS A 52 14.12 14.93 -9.60
CA HIS A 52 15.06 14.14 -8.80
C HIS A 52 14.40 12.89 -8.22
N TYR A 53 13.17 13.01 -7.72
CA TYR A 53 12.42 11.88 -7.19
C TYR A 53 12.12 10.83 -8.27
N VAL A 54 11.65 11.27 -9.45
CA VAL A 54 11.37 10.39 -10.60
C VAL A 54 12.63 9.65 -11.05
N GLU A 55 13.78 10.32 -11.09
CA GLU A 55 15.05 9.69 -11.49
C GLU A 55 15.52 8.64 -10.48
N GLN A 56 15.42 8.92 -9.18
CA GLN A 56 15.72 7.95 -8.11
C GLN A 56 14.80 6.74 -8.19
N ALA A 57 13.50 6.97 -8.34
CA ALA A 57 12.51 5.91 -8.44
C ALA A 57 12.76 5.00 -9.65
N ARG A 58 13.14 5.58 -10.80
CA ARG A 58 13.50 4.83 -12.02
C ARG A 58 14.74 3.93 -11.83
N SER A 59 15.70 4.35 -11.00
CA SER A 59 16.89 3.55 -10.72
C SER A 59 16.60 2.31 -9.86
N LEU A 60 15.49 2.34 -9.11
CA LEU A 60 15.08 1.28 -8.19
C LEU A 60 14.02 0.35 -8.81
N ASP A 61 13.13 0.86 -9.65
CA ASP A 61 12.10 0.08 -10.34
C ASP A 61 11.74 0.71 -11.71
N VAL A 62 11.81 -0.09 -12.77
CA VAL A 62 11.60 0.36 -14.16
C VAL A 62 10.10 0.40 -14.52
N SER A 63 9.23 -0.15 -13.68
CA SER A 63 7.77 -0.09 -13.86
C SER A 63 7.15 1.28 -13.50
N LEU A 64 7.89 2.37 -13.69
CA LEU A 64 7.38 3.72 -13.47
C LEU A 64 6.17 3.99 -14.38
N ALA A 65 5.06 4.41 -13.80
CA ALA A 65 3.83 4.72 -14.53
C ALA A 65 4.05 5.86 -15.55
N GLY A 66 3.50 5.71 -16.76
CA GLY A 66 3.61 6.69 -17.85
C GLY A 66 3.16 8.10 -17.48
N GLU A 67 2.19 8.22 -16.57
CA GLU A 67 1.67 9.48 -16.05
C GLU A 67 2.76 10.32 -15.34
N PHE A 68 3.72 9.69 -14.66
CA PHE A 68 4.82 10.41 -14.00
C PHE A 68 5.81 10.97 -15.00
N LEU A 69 6.07 10.25 -16.10
CA LEU A 69 6.95 10.68 -17.19
C LEU A 69 6.31 11.77 -18.05
N GLU A 70 5.00 11.68 -18.27
CA GLU A 70 4.21 12.72 -18.92
C GLU A 70 4.31 14.03 -18.11
N MET A 71 4.06 13.97 -16.80
CA MET A 71 4.20 15.13 -15.93
C MET A 71 5.65 15.62 -15.88
N ALA A 72 6.66 14.74 -15.84
CA ALA A 72 8.07 15.15 -15.88
C ALA A 72 8.38 15.96 -17.15
N SER A 73 7.88 15.51 -18.29
CA SER A 73 8.06 16.18 -19.58
C SER A 73 7.40 17.56 -19.59
N TYR A 74 6.17 17.66 -19.07
CA TYR A 74 5.47 18.93 -18.89
C TYR A 74 6.24 19.89 -17.97
N LEU A 75 6.74 19.42 -16.84
CA LEU A 75 7.48 20.24 -15.88
C LEU A 75 8.84 20.70 -16.43
N ILE A 76 9.53 19.90 -17.24
CA ILE A 76 10.76 20.31 -17.93
C ILE A 76 10.46 21.45 -18.92
N TRP A 77 9.42 21.29 -19.74
CA TRP A 77 8.97 22.34 -20.65
C TRP A 77 8.60 23.62 -19.88
N LEU A 78 7.83 23.49 -18.81
CA LEU A 78 7.42 24.60 -17.96
C LEU A 78 8.63 25.31 -17.35
N LYS A 79 9.62 24.57 -16.84
CA LYS A 79 10.86 25.13 -16.31
C LYS A 79 11.63 25.91 -17.37
N SER A 80 11.71 25.40 -18.60
CA SER A 80 12.34 26.10 -19.73
C SER A 80 11.66 27.44 -20.00
N CYS A 81 10.32 27.46 -20.09
CA CYS A 81 9.54 28.69 -20.28
C CYS A 81 9.74 29.71 -19.14
N LEU A 82 9.81 29.24 -17.88
CA LEU A 82 9.99 30.10 -16.72
C LEU A 82 11.39 30.73 -16.61
N LEU A 83 12.42 30.08 -17.16
CA LEU A 83 13.80 30.53 -17.07
C LEU A 83 14.26 31.37 -18.27
N LEU A 84 13.51 31.34 -19.38
CA LEU A 84 13.82 32.15 -20.54
C LEU A 84 13.53 33.63 -20.26
N PRO A 85 14.47 34.55 -20.57
CA PRO A 85 14.20 35.98 -20.46
C PRO A 85 13.02 36.32 -21.39
N SER A 86 12.00 36.99 -20.84
CA SER A 86 10.87 37.49 -21.62
C SER A 86 11.42 38.29 -22.80
N ALA A 87 11.20 37.80 -24.02
CA ALA A 87 11.45 38.61 -25.20
C ALA A 87 10.65 39.90 -25.03
N GLU A 88 11.34 41.03 -25.10
CA GLU A 88 10.70 42.35 -25.07
C GLU A 88 9.50 42.32 -26.01
N SER A 89 8.33 42.49 -25.42
CA SER A 89 7.07 42.09 -26.02
C SER A 89 6.75 43.00 -27.19
N GLY A 90 6.96 42.50 -28.40
CA GLY A 90 6.22 42.96 -29.57
C GLY A 90 4.75 42.62 -29.36
N GLU A 91 3.94 43.64 -29.13
CA GLU A 91 2.47 43.70 -29.24
C GLU A 91 1.71 42.38 -28.96
N GLY A 92 1.50 42.09 -27.68
CA GLY A 92 0.46 41.17 -27.22
C GLY A 92 0.92 40.13 -26.20
N GLY A 93 0.81 40.45 -24.90
CA GLY A 93 0.81 39.40 -23.87
C GLY A 93 1.35 39.78 -22.50
N GLU A 94 0.78 40.78 -21.83
CA GLU A 94 1.14 41.13 -20.45
C GLU A 94 0.65 40.14 -19.37
N ASP A 95 0.01 39.01 -19.72
CA ASP A 95 -0.64 38.11 -18.73
C ASP A 95 -0.30 36.61 -18.87
N PHE A 96 0.67 36.22 -19.70
CA PHE A 96 1.02 34.80 -19.83
C PHE A 96 1.87 34.35 -18.64
N ASN A 97 1.24 33.79 -17.60
CA ASN A 97 1.92 33.10 -16.52
C ASN A 97 1.98 31.58 -16.85
N PRO A 98 3.14 31.03 -17.27
CA PRO A 98 3.25 29.63 -17.66
C PRO A 98 2.86 28.67 -16.53
N ALA A 99 3.05 29.07 -15.27
CA ALA A 99 2.76 28.25 -14.11
C ALA A 99 1.29 28.27 -13.68
N ARG A 100 0.45 29.12 -14.29
CA ARG A 100 -0.96 29.27 -13.90
C ARG A 100 -1.72 27.95 -14.01
N GLU A 101 -1.57 27.25 -15.13
CA GLU A 101 -2.25 25.97 -15.39
C GLU A 101 -1.88 24.92 -14.33
N LEU A 102 -0.58 24.77 -14.03
CA LEU A 102 -0.12 23.85 -12.99
C LEU A 102 -0.73 24.19 -11.61
N LYS A 103 -0.79 25.48 -11.26
CA LYS A 103 -1.40 25.92 -10.00
C LYS A 103 -2.89 25.57 -9.94
N GLU A 104 -3.63 25.81 -11.02
CA GLU A 104 -5.06 25.49 -11.12
C GLU A 104 -5.30 23.97 -10.98
N MET A 105 -4.49 23.14 -11.63
CA MET A 105 -4.54 21.68 -11.50
C MET A 105 -4.28 21.22 -10.05
N LEU A 106 -3.29 21.79 -9.37
CA LEU A 106 -2.96 21.45 -7.98
C LEU A 106 -4.07 21.86 -7.01
N ILE A 107 -4.70 23.03 -7.22
CA ILE A 107 -5.84 23.49 -6.43
C ILE A 107 -7.03 22.55 -6.61
N ALA A 108 -7.36 22.20 -7.85
CA ALA A 108 -8.46 21.29 -8.16
C ALA A 108 -8.24 19.92 -7.53
N TYR A 109 -7.04 19.35 -7.69
CA TYR A 109 -6.69 18.05 -7.10
C TYR A 109 -6.75 18.08 -5.57
N ARG A 110 -6.22 19.14 -4.93
CA ARG A 110 -6.31 19.32 -3.47
C ARG A 110 -7.75 19.33 -2.98
N ALA A 111 -8.65 20.04 -3.68
CA ALA A 111 -10.07 20.09 -3.34
C ALA A 111 -10.73 18.71 -3.44
N ILE A 112 -10.44 17.95 -4.50
CA ILE A 112 -10.95 16.58 -4.69
C ILE A 112 -10.42 15.65 -3.61
N ARG A 113 -9.12 15.72 -3.29
CA ARG A 113 -8.48 14.93 -2.22
C ARG A 113 -9.15 15.19 -0.88
N GLN A 114 -9.39 16.47 -0.54
CA GLN A 114 -10.11 16.82 0.68
C GLN A 114 -11.55 16.28 0.69
N ALA A 115 -12.29 16.44 -0.42
CA ALA A 115 -13.64 15.92 -0.53
C ALA A 115 -13.70 14.38 -0.40
N SER A 116 -12.68 13.67 -0.91
CA SER A 116 -12.53 12.22 -0.77
C SER A 116 -12.33 11.83 0.70
N LEU A 117 -11.44 12.53 1.41
CA LEU A 117 -11.23 12.34 2.84
C LEU A 117 -12.51 12.59 3.64
N ASP A 118 -13.19 13.71 3.40
CA ASP A 118 -14.45 14.07 4.06
C ASP A 118 -15.55 13.03 3.78
N LEU A 119 -15.59 12.47 2.57
CA LEU A 119 -16.54 11.43 2.17
C LEU A 119 -16.22 10.11 2.86
N SER A 120 -14.94 9.71 2.90
CA SER A 120 -14.48 8.46 3.53
C SER A 120 -14.70 8.45 5.05
N ALA A 121 -14.66 9.63 5.68
CA ALA A 121 -14.95 9.80 7.10
C ALA A 121 -16.45 9.67 7.44
N ARG A 122 -17.34 9.67 6.44
CA ARG A 122 -18.78 9.54 6.69
C ARG A 122 -19.13 8.12 7.12
N PRO A 123 -20.08 7.97 8.06
CA PRO A 123 -20.53 6.65 8.49
C PRO A 123 -21.19 5.91 7.33
N LEU A 124 -20.75 4.68 7.09
CA LEU A 124 -21.30 3.83 6.05
C LEU A 124 -22.53 3.08 6.56
N LEU A 125 -23.59 3.10 5.75
CA LEU A 125 -24.78 2.29 6.01
C LEU A 125 -24.39 0.81 5.96
N MET A 126 -24.96 0.01 6.87
CA MET A 126 -24.67 -1.41 7.06
C MET A 126 -23.24 -1.72 7.58
N ARG A 127 -22.41 -0.72 7.87
CA ARG A 127 -21.13 -0.87 8.60
C ARG A 127 -21.19 -0.16 9.96
N ASP A 128 -21.50 1.13 9.93
CA ASP A 128 -21.49 2.01 11.11
C ASP A 128 -22.91 2.40 11.53
N LYS A 129 -23.84 2.46 10.55
CA LYS A 129 -25.26 2.75 10.78
C LYS A 129 -26.13 1.63 10.23
N PHE A 130 -26.98 1.07 11.07
CA PHE A 130 -27.94 0.05 10.67
C PHE A 130 -29.34 0.67 10.58
N PRO A 131 -30.04 0.56 9.43
CA PRO A 131 -31.41 1.02 9.35
C PRO A 131 -32.28 0.18 10.29
N ARG A 132 -33.32 0.79 10.86
CA ARG A 132 -34.37 0.00 11.53
C ARG A 132 -34.98 -0.91 10.49
N GLY A 133 -35.11 -2.21 10.82
CA GLY A 133 -35.83 -3.14 9.98
C GLY A 133 -37.24 -2.61 9.76
N SER A 134 -37.61 -2.37 8.49
CA SER A 134 -39.02 -2.20 8.17
C SER A 134 -39.69 -3.54 8.42
N SER A 135 -40.82 -3.56 9.14
CA SER A 135 -41.72 -4.70 9.02
C SER A 135 -42.12 -4.73 7.55
N GLN A 136 -41.54 -5.66 6.78
CA GLN A 136 -42.02 -5.90 5.43
C GLN A 136 -43.48 -6.26 5.57
N GLN A 137 -44.37 -5.35 5.15
CA GLN A 137 -45.71 -5.78 4.76
C GLN A 137 -45.49 -6.87 3.72
N GLU A 138 -46.08 -8.05 3.95
CA GLU A 138 -46.17 -9.09 2.93
C GLU A 138 -46.72 -8.43 1.67
N ARG A 139 -45.83 -8.18 0.70
CA ARG A 139 -46.25 -7.72 -0.61
C ARG A 139 -46.80 -8.94 -1.31
N ASP A 140 -48.01 -8.81 -1.85
CA ASP A 140 -48.50 -9.78 -2.81
C ASP A 140 -47.44 -9.96 -3.91
N VAL A 141 -47.01 -11.20 -4.08
CA VAL A 141 -46.01 -11.54 -5.08
C VAL A 141 -46.69 -11.41 -6.43
N ALA A 142 -46.45 -10.28 -7.10
CA ALA A 142 -46.84 -10.12 -8.49
C ALA A 142 -46.28 -11.29 -9.30
N SER A 143 -47.02 -11.78 -10.30
CA SER A 143 -46.54 -12.81 -11.20
C SER A 143 -45.33 -12.29 -12.00
N LEU A 144 -44.12 -12.56 -11.51
CA LEU A 144 -42.89 -12.21 -12.22
C LEU A 144 -42.64 -13.20 -13.37
N SER A 145 -42.19 -12.68 -14.51
CA SER A 145 -41.72 -13.51 -15.61
C SER A 145 -40.34 -14.11 -15.29
N ILE A 146 -40.04 -15.27 -15.89
CA ILE A 146 -38.71 -15.89 -15.80
C ILE A 146 -37.60 -14.95 -16.30
N GLY A 147 -37.92 -14.08 -17.27
CA GLY A 147 -37.00 -13.07 -17.79
C GLY A 147 -36.60 -12.02 -16.76
N ALA A 148 -37.56 -11.56 -15.94
CA ALA A 148 -37.28 -10.63 -14.84
C ALA A 148 -36.37 -11.27 -13.77
N LEU A 149 -36.57 -12.56 -13.48
CA LEU A 149 -35.72 -13.32 -12.57
C LEU A 149 -34.28 -13.43 -13.10
N LEU A 150 -34.11 -13.77 -14.38
CA LEU A 150 -32.79 -13.86 -15.01
C LEU A 150 -32.06 -12.50 -15.03
N GLN A 151 -32.79 -11.40 -15.27
CA GLN A 151 -32.22 -10.05 -15.18
C GLN A 151 -31.74 -9.72 -13.77
N ALA A 152 -32.54 -10.04 -12.74
CA ALA A 152 -32.15 -9.82 -11.34
C ALA A 152 -30.90 -10.62 -10.96
N VAL A 153 -30.82 -11.90 -11.36
CA VAL A 153 -29.65 -12.75 -11.14
C VAL A 153 -28.40 -12.19 -11.84
N ASN A 154 -28.53 -11.73 -13.08
CA ASN A 154 -27.42 -11.12 -13.81
C ASN A 154 -26.96 -9.80 -13.18
N ALA A 155 -27.88 -8.97 -12.69
CA ALA A 155 -27.56 -7.73 -11.99
C ALA A 155 -26.77 -7.99 -10.68
N ILE A 156 -27.17 -9.01 -9.92
CA ILE A 156 -26.44 -9.45 -8.72
C ILE A 156 -25.05 -9.94 -9.12
N ARG A 157 -24.94 -10.81 -10.12
CA ARG A 157 -23.66 -11.35 -10.58
C ARG A 157 -22.71 -10.27 -11.09
N ALA A 158 -23.22 -9.25 -11.77
CA ALA A 158 -22.43 -8.11 -12.23
C ALA A 158 -21.91 -7.25 -11.06
N ARG A 159 -22.71 -7.06 -10.01
CA ARG A 159 -22.31 -6.32 -8.80
C ARG A 159 -21.20 -7.02 -8.01
N THR A 160 -21.21 -8.36 -7.96
CA THR A 160 -20.24 -9.14 -7.18
C THR A 160 -18.90 -9.34 -7.88
N ARG A 161 -18.81 -9.17 -9.21
CA ARG A 161 -17.54 -9.33 -9.96
C ARG A 161 -16.44 -8.33 -9.56
N LYS A 162 -16.78 -7.17 -8.98
CA LYS A 162 -15.82 -6.09 -8.67
C LYS A 162 -15.14 -6.17 -7.29
N TYR A 163 -15.57 -7.08 -6.42
CA TYR A 163 -14.99 -7.23 -5.07
C TYR A 163 -14.30 -8.59 -4.90
N VAL A 164 -13.43 -8.94 -5.85
CA VAL A 164 -12.36 -9.89 -5.51
C VAL A 164 -11.27 -9.04 -4.86
N MET A 165 -11.36 -8.82 -3.55
CA MET A 165 -10.14 -8.55 -2.80
C MET A 165 -9.26 -9.77 -3.05
N ASP A 166 -8.21 -9.62 -3.84
CA ASP A 166 -7.06 -10.51 -3.74
C ASP A 166 -6.45 -10.26 -2.36
N VAL A 167 -7.07 -10.86 -1.35
CA VAL A 167 -6.36 -11.17 -0.13
C VAL A 167 -5.33 -12.19 -0.60
N ILE A 168 -4.13 -11.70 -0.92
CA ILE A 168 -2.93 -12.53 -0.97
C ILE A 168 -2.75 -13.03 0.45
N ALA A 169 -3.54 -14.04 0.80
CA ALA A 169 -3.36 -14.79 1.99
C ALA A 169 -2.05 -15.53 1.72
N ASN A 170 -0.95 -15.04 2.28
CA ASN A 170 0.24 -15.85 2.49
C ASN A 170 -0.16 -16.98 3.44
N ARG A 171 -0.89 -17.96 2.88
CA ARG A 171 -1.33 -19.17 3.55
C ARG A 171 -0.08 -20.03 3.60
N PHE A 172 0.71 -19.85 4.65
CA PHE A 172 1.62 -20.92 5.02
C PHE A 172 0.76 -22.12 5.40
N ASP A 173 0.88 -23.17 4.60
CA ASP A 173 0.16 -24.40 4.81
C ASP A 173 0.62 -25.03 6.13
N ILE A 174 -0.29 -25.06 7.11
CA ILE A 174 -0.04 -25.65 8.43
C ILE A 174 0.34 -27.12 8.28
N GLN A 175 -0.26 -27.83 7.31
CA GLN A 175 0.02 -29.23 7.07
C GLN A 175 1.47 -29.43 6.59
N GLY A 176 1.92 -28.64 5.61
CA GLY A 176 3.33 -28.63 5.21
C GLY A 176 4.30 -28.27 6.34
N MET A 177 3.91 -27.38 7.28
CA MET A 177 4.73 -27.07 8.45
C MET A 177 4.83 -28.24 9.44
N ILE A 178 3.74 -28.98 9.64
CA ILE A 178 3.72 -30.19 10.46
C ILE A 178 4.67 -31.23 9.87
N GLU A 179 4.53 -31.54 8.58
CA GLU A 179 5.38 -32.51 7.88
C GLU A 179 6.86 -32.14 7.95
N ARG A 180 7.15 -30.84 7.82
CA ARG A 180 8.51 -30.32 7.95
C ARG A 180 9.08 -30.48 9.35
N ILE A 181 8.31 -30.16 10.40
CA ILE A 181 8.74 -30.33 11.79
C ILE A 181 9.02 -31.82 12.06
N GLU A 182 8.13 -32.71 11.63
CA GLU A 182 8.30 -34.15 11.78
C GLU A 182 9.56 -34.65 11.06
N ALA A 183 9.77 -34.23 9.80
CA ALA A 183 10.95 -34.59 9.02
C ALA A 183 12.27 -34.16 9.69
N ILE A 184 12.31 -32.97 10.31
CA ILE A 184 13.50 -32.51 11.05
C ILE A 184 13.70 -33.34 12.33
N LEU A 185 12.61 -33.64 13.05
CA LEU A 185 12.65 -34.41 14.30
C LEU A 185 12.94 -35.92 14.10
N LEU A 186 12.90 -36.43 12.86
CA LEU A 186 13.43 -37.77 12.54
C LEU A 186 14.94 -37.83 12.75
N ASN A 187 15.67 -36.77 12.39
CA ASN A 187 17.13 -36.75 12.39
C ASN A 187 17.72 -36.00 13.60
N ARG A 188 16.93 -35.16 14.28
CA ARG A 188 17.37 -34.35 15.42
C ARG A 188 16.47 -34.58 16.62
N ARG A 189 17.06 -34.89 17.78
CA ARG A 189 16.30 -35.04 19.05
C ARG A 189 15.72 -33.72 19.56
N ARG A 190 16.28 -32.59 19.13
CA ARG A 190 15.90 -31.24 19.55
C ARG A 190 16.13 -30.26 18.40
N VAL A 191 15.17 -29.38 18.15
CA VAL A 191 15.29 -28.27 17.19
C VAL A 191 14.73 -26.98 17.78
N ALA A 192 15.32 -25.83 17.50
CA ALA A 192 14.73 -24.55 17.86
C ALA A 192 13.61 -24.18 16.88
N LEU A 193 12.54 -23.53 17.35
CA LEU A 193 11.42 -23.15 16.49
C LEU A 193 11.86 -22.24 15.33
N ASN A 194 12.83 -21.36 15.56
CA ASN A 194 13.35 -20.47 14.50
C ASN A 194 14.08 -21.25 13.39
N ASP A 195 14.71 -22.39 13.71
CA ASP A 195 15.41 -23.23 12.74
C ASP A 195 14.43 -24.03 11.85
N VAL A 196 13.14 -24.06 12.21
CA VAL A 196 12.07 -24.70 11.43
C VAL A 196 11.65 -23.83 10.26
N VAL A 197 12.00 -22.55 10.22
CA VAL A 197 11.56 -21.57 9.21
C VAL A 197 12.65 -21.43 8.12
N LYS A 198 12.32 -21.26 6.81
CA LYS A 198 13.35 -21.04 5.74
C LYS A 198 13.55 -19.56 5.45
N THR A 199 12.47 -18.78 5.44
CA THR A 199 12.50 -17.34 5.22
C THR A 199 12.39 -16.62 6.55
N GLU A 200 12.93 -15.41 6.65
CA GLU A 200 12.72 -14.57 7.85
C GLU A 200 11.33 -13.91 7.85
N GLU A 201 10.36 -14.48 7.12
CA GLU A 201 9.01 -13.93 7.02
C GLU A 201 8.20 -14.23 8.28
N ARG A 202 7.57 -13.18 8.84
CA ARG A 202 6.76 -13.27 10.07
C ARG A 202 5.65 -14.31 9.97
N MET A 203 5.02 -14.45 8.81
CA MET A 203 3.91 -15.39 8.59
C MET A 203 4.37 -16.85 8.58
N GLU A 204 5.58 -17.15 8.08
CA GLU A 204 6.15 -18.50 8.14
C GLU A 204 6.39 -18.91 9.60
N LEU A 205 6.93 -18.00 10.41
CA LEU A 205 7.19 -18.22 11.83
C LEU A 205 5.89 -18.43 12.63
N VAL A 206 4.84 -17.68 12.32
CA VAL A 206 3.50 -17.91 12.91
C VAL A 206 2.96 -19.29 12.50
N GLY A 207 3.09 -19.67 11.24
CA GLY A 207 2.70 -21.00 10.75
C GLY A 207 3.44 -22.13 11.47
N ALA A 208 4.77 -22.01 11.61
CA ALA A 208 5.60 -22.97 12.34
C ALA A 208 5.21 -23.06 13.83
N PHE A 209 4.89 -21.92 14.46
CA PHE A 209 4.44 -21.90 15.85
C PHE A 209 3.09 -22.60 16.04
N VAL A 210 2.11 -22.34 15.15
CA VAL A 210 0.79 -23.00 15.18
C VAL A 210 0.94 -24.51 14.95
N ALA A 211 1.76 -24.93 13.98
CA ALA A 211 2.05 -26.34 13.72
C ALA A 211 2.70 -27.02 14.95
N ALA A 212 3.62 -26.34 15.62
CA ALA A 212 4.26 -26.84 16.84
C ALA A 212 3.26 -27.04 17.99
N LEU A 213 2.31 -26.11 18.17
CA LEU A 213 1.24 -26.23 19.16
C LEU A 213 0.29 -27.37 18.83
N GLU A 214 -0.06 -27.56 17.56
CA GLU A 214 -0.90 -28.66 17.11
C GLU A 214 -0.22 -30.03 17.34
N LEU A 215 1.07 -30.15 17.02
CA LEU A 215 1.87 -31.34 17.33
C LEU A 215 1.99 -31.60 18.84
N SER A 216 2.08 -30.55 19.65
CA SER A 216 2.06 -30.67 21.10
C SER A 216 0.71 -31.13 21.63
N LYS A 217 -0.39 -30.61 21.08
CA LYS A 217 -1.76 -31.02 21.40
C LYS A 217 -2.00 -32.50 21.08
N ARG A 218 -1.42 -32.99 19.98
CA ARG A 218 -1.45 -34.42 19.57
C ARG A 218 -0.46 -35.30 20.35
N CYS A 219 0.29 -34.74 21.31
CA CYS A 219 1.29 -35.46 22.09
C CYS A 219 2.47 -36.03 21.29
N ILE A 220 2.74 -35.53 20.08
CA ILE A 220 3.85 -35.99 19.22
C ILE A 220 5.15 -35.25 19.57
N VAL A 221 5.03 -33.96 19.91
CA VAL A 221 6.16 -33.08 20.23
C VAL A 221 5.97 -32.48 21.63
N ARG A 222 7.07 -32.30 22.35
CA ARG A 222 7.14 -31.54 23.59
C ARG A 222 7.81 -30.20 23.33
N LEU A 223 7.18 -29.12 23.77
CA LEU A 223 7.74 -27.77 23.72
C LEU A 223 8.43 -27.44 25.04
N VAL A 224 9.65 -26.89 24.96
CA VAL A 224 10.45 -26.49 26.12
C VAL A 224 10.94 -25.06 25.93
N GLN A 225 10.59 -24.18 26.88
CA GLN A 225 11.03 -22.79 26.96
C GLN A 225 11.57 -22.52 28.37
N ARG A 226 12.79 -21.96 28.48
CA ARG A 226 13.50 -21.82 29.77
C ARG A 226 13.18 -20.54 30.54
N GLY A 227 12.51 -19.59 29.89
CA GLY A 227 12.14 -18.30 30.45
C GLY A 227 11.30 -17.48 29.47
N LEU A 228 10.72 -16.38 29.94
CA LEU A 228 9.90 -15.50 29.11
C LEU A 228 10.71 -15.00 27.91
N PHE A 229 10.12 -15.09 26.71
CA PHE A 229 10.72 -14.69 25.43
C PHE A 229 12.04 -15.41 25.07
N SER A 230 12.39 -16.50 25.76
CA SER A 230 13.53 -17.34 25.38
C SER A 230 13.19 -18.26 24.21
N THR A 231 14.21 -18.80 23.55
CA THR A 231 14.07 -19.75 22.44
C THR A 231 13.19 -20.94 22.82
N ILE A 232 12.19 -21.20 21.98
CA ILE A 232 11.31 -22.37 22.10
C ILE A 232 11.97 -23.55 21.40
N TYR A 233 12.10 -24.66 22.11
CA TYR A 233 12.65 -25.90 21.55
C TYR A 233 11.55 -26.95 21.39
N LEU A 234 11.55 -27.61 20.22
CA LEU A 234 10.73 -28.77 19.91
C LEU A 234 11.55 -30.02 20.15
N MET A 235 10.99 -30.97 20.89
CA MET A 235 11.58 -32.28 21.16
C MET A 235 10.56 -33.36 20.85
N ARG A 236 10.96 -34.44 20.18
CA ARG A 236 10.07 -35.59 19.98
C ARG A 236 9.74 -36.23 21.34
N ARG A 237 8.46 -36.57 21.54
CA ARG A 237 8.01 -37.25 22.75
C ARG A 237 8.31 -38.75 22.69
#